data_AF-A0A536AYQ7-F1
#
_entry.id   AF-A0A536AYQ7-F1
#
_cell.length_a   1.000
_cell.length_b   1.000
_cell.length_c   1.000
_cell.angle_alpha   90.00
_cell.angle_beta   90.00
_cell.angle_gamma   90.00
#
_symmetry.space_group_name_H-M   'P 1'
#
loop_
_entity.id
_entity.type
_entity.pdbx_description
1 polymer ?
#
loop_
_entity_poly.entity_id
_entity_poly.type
_entity_poly.pdbx_seq_one_letter_code
_entity_poly.pdbx_strand_id
1 'polypeptide(L)'
;MGRPWVWHEYDDEGLRFALLMAQHELRDLAVRLAAMRPATPSQAQRILGQYHHAYRDLTGALAGLRDEDLDRVPREGEWPLRDVLEHMLGAEYGFLSVIRYELAPDRPPDPKAAEERLGPWRDEHGYRGPKTLEGGVADVRNALYEVHRRVLRELGDLTDADLERNALFWDGPKPIRFRMHRFEAHMIQHTVQVDKTLVWIDRAPTEAKRLVRVLYADLAAVEMLSSTSFGEKERDAVAKTIADRAQEIG
;
A
#
# COMPACT_ATOMS: atom_id res chain seq x y z
N MET A 1 -25.61 -10.28 1.13
CA MET A 1 -25.39 -10.50 -0.32
C MET A 1 -26.66 -10.89 -1.07
N GLY A 2 -27.67 -11.53 -0.46
CA GLY A 2 -28.87 -12.01 -1.18
C GLY A 2 -29.94 -10.98 -1.59
N ARG A 3 -29.58 -9.71 -1.85
CA ARG A 3 -30.53 -8.77 -2.48
C ARG A 3 -30.51 -9.05 -4.00
N PRO A 4 -31.68 -9.08 -4.66
CA PRO A 4 -31.74 -9.30 -6.10
C PRO A 4 -31.12 -8.10 -6.84
N TRP A 5 -30.24 -8.40 -7.79
CA TRP A 5 -29.68 -7.46 -8.76
C TRP A 5 -29.36 -8.25 -10.02
N VAL A 6 -29.78 -7.72 -11.17
CA VAL A 6 -29.67 -8.37 -12.48
C VAL A 6 -28.75 -7.52 -13.35
N TRP A 7 -27.75 -8.16 -13.94
CA TRP A 7 -26.88 -7.53 -14.92
C TRP A 7 -27.04 -8.23 -16.26
N HIS A 8 -27.74 -7.60 -17.20
CA HIS A 8 -28.10 -8.20 -18.49
C HIS A 8 -28.66 -9.63 -18.31
N GLU A 9 -28.01 -10.64 -18.86
CA GLU A 9 -28.43 -12.05 -18.78
C GLU A 9 -28.06 -12.74 -17.45
N TYR A 10 -27.40 -12.05 -16.52
CA TYR A 10 -26.94 -12.60 -15.24
C TYR A 10 -27.86 -12.13 -14.10
N ASP A 11 -28.83 -12.98 -13.70
CA ASP A 11 -29.84 -12.69 -12.69
C ASP A 11 -29.71 -13.50 -11.37
N ASP A 12 -28.93 -14.58 -11.38
CA ASP A 12 -28.74 -15.48 -10.22
C ASP A 12 -27.71 -14.98 -9.19
N GLU A 13 -26.85 -14.03 -9.58
CA GLU A 13 -25.67 -13.67 -8.80
C GLU A 13 -25.95 -12.56 -7.77
N GLY A 14 -26.93 -11.68 -8.00
CA GLY A 14 -27.29 -10.60 -7.07
C GLY A 14 -26.17 -9.58 -6.84
N LEU A 15 -26.17 -8.90 -5.68
CA LEU A 15 -25.25 -7.77 -5.41
C LEU A 15 -23.75 -8.11 -5.44
N ARG A 16 -23.36 -9.36 -5.23
CA ARG A 16 -21.94 -9.76 -5.37
C ARG A 16 -21.46 -9.54 -6.81
N PHE A 17 -22.35 -9.69 -7.79
CA PHE A 17 -22.01 -9.54 -9.20
C PHE A 17 -21.65 -8.09 -9.55
N ALA A 18 -22.24 -7.11 -8.86
CA ALA A 18 -21.87 -5.72 -9.06
C ALA A 18 -20.41 -5.43 -8.69
N LEU A 19 -19.91 -6.06 -7.61
CA LEU A 19 -18.50 -5.97 -7.22
C LEU A 19 -17.61 -6.69 -8.25
N LEU A 20 -18.03 -7.86 -8.76
CA LEU A 20 -17.31 -8.57 -9.81
C LEU A 20 -17.27 -7.79 -11.14
N MET A 21 -18.33 -7.07 -11.49
CA MET A 21 -18.33 -6.20 -12.65
C MET A 21 -17.44 -4.99 -12.44
N ALA A 22 -17.43 -4.37 -11.25
CA ALA A 22 -16.46 -3.31 -10.95
C ALA A 22 -15.01 -3.83 -11.07
N GLN A 23 -14.77 -5.06 -10.64
CA GLN A 23 -13.48 -5.73 -10.78
C GLN A 23 -13.08 -5.89 -12.25
N HIS A 24 -14.01 -6.34 -13.09
CA HIS A 24 -13.80 -6.48 -14.54
C HIS A 24 -13.36 -5.15 -15.15
N GLU A 25 -14.08 -4.07 -14.88
CA GLU A 25 -13.78 -2.73 -15.40
C GLU A 25 -12.38 -2.24 -14.98
N LEU A 26 -11.99 -2.48 -13.72
CA LEU A 26 -10.66 -2.11 -13.23
C LEU A 26 -9.55 -2.90 -13.94
N ARG A 27 -9.76 -4.19 -14.18
CA ARG A 27 -8.79 -5.04 -14.87
C ARG A 27 -8.63 -4.69 -16.34
N ASP A 28 -9.73 -4.45 -17.03
CA ASP A 28 -9.70 -3.97 -18.41
C ASP A 28 -8.99 -2.60 -18.51
N LEU A 29 -9.31 -1.68 -17.60
CA LEU A 29 -8.65 -0.39 -17.53
C LEU A 29 -7.14 -0.52 -17.32
N ALA A 30 -6.69 -1.39 -16.40
CA ALA A 30 -5.27 -1.63 -16.16
C ALA A 30 -4.55 -2.10 -17.43
N VAL A 31 -5.16 -3.00 -18.23
CA VAL A 31 -4.60 -3.45 -19.52
C VAL A 31 -4.50 -2.28 -20.51
N ARG A 32 -5.56 -1.49 -20.66
CA ARG A 32 -5.56 -0.33 -21.57
C ARG A 32 -4.52 0.71 -21.18
N LEU A 33 -4.43 1.05 -19.89
CA LEU A 33 -3.43 1.98 -19.37
C LEU A 33 -2.00 1.45 -19.56
N ALA A 34 -1.78 0.13 -19.40
CA ALA A 34 -0.47 -0.45 -19.65
C ALA A 34 -0.08 -0.35 -21.14
N ALA A 35 -1.03 -0.60 -22.05
CA ALA A 35 -0.82 -0.54 -23.49
C ALA A 35 -0.55 0.89 -24.00
N MET A 36 -1.15 1.90 -23.38
CA MET A 36 -0.97 3.28 -23.80
C MET A 36 0.35 3.90 -23.28
N ARG A 37 1.06 3.24 -22.34
CA ARG A 37 2.17 3.85 -21.57
C ARG A 37 3.29 4.35 -22.50
N PRO A 38 3.78 5.60 -22.32
CA PRO A 38 4.74 6.20 -23.26
C PRO A 38 6.14 5.55 -23.21
N ALA A 39 6.47 4.89 -22.10
CA ALA A 39 7.77 4.25 -21.91
C ALA A 39 7.67 3.02 -21.00
N THR A 40 8.56 2.07 -21.22
CA THR A 40 8.71 0.88 -20.38
C THR A 40 9.04 1.29 -18.93
N PRO A 41 8.38 0.69 -17.91
CA PRO A 41 8.70 0.97 -16.52
C PRO A 41 10.14 0.57 -16.16
N SER A 42 10.83 1.43 -15.41
CA SER A 42 12.15 1.13 -14.81
C SER A 42 12.05 0.02 -13.76
N GLN A 43 13.19 -0.53 -13.32
CA GLN A 43 13.20 -1.53 -12.26
C GLN A 43 12.60 -0.97 -10.96
N ALA A 44 12.97 0.26 -10.57
CA ALA A 44 12.42 0.94 -9.40
C ALA A 44 10.89 1.05 -9.48
N GLN A 45 10.35 1.47 -10.64
CA GLN A 45 8.91 1.58 -10.86
C GLN A 45 8.19 0.22 -10.78
N ARG A 46 8.83 -0.88 -11.22
CA ARG A 46 8.26 -2.23 -11.10
C ARG A 46 8.20 -2.69 -9.65
N ILE A 47 9.27 -2.48 -8.88
CA ILE A 47 9.32 -2.81 -7.45
C ILE A 47 8.29 -1.98 -6.68
N LEU A 48 8.19 -0.68 -6.95
CA LEU A 48 7.19 0.17 -6.33
C LEU A 48 5.76 -0.23 -6.72
N GLY A 49 5.55 -0.80 -7.90
CA GLY A 49 4.27 -1.36 -8.31
C GLY A 49 3.85 -2.56 -7.45
N GLN A 50 4.79 -3.44 -7.11
CA GLN A 50 4.56 -4.57 -6.20
C GLN A 50 4.26 -4.09 -4.77
N TYR A 51 5.05 -3.14 -4.29
CA TYR A 51 4.79 -2.48 -3.00
C TYR A 51 3.40 -1.81 -2.95
N HIS A 52 3.02 -1.07 -4.00
CA HIS A 52 1.70 -0.43 -4.05
C HIS A 52 0.55 -1.43 -4.09
N HIS A 53 0.72 -2.58 -4.76
CA HIS A 53 -0.23 -3.67 -4.68
C HIS A 53 -0.40 -4.20 -3.24
N ALA A 54 0.71 -4.39 -2.51
CA ALA A 54 0.65 -4.80 -1.11
C ALA A 54 -0.01 -3.74 -0.20
N TYR A 55 0.24 -2.45 -0.46
CA TYR A 55 -0.43 -1.34 0.23
C TYR A 55 -1.94 -1.35 0.00
N ARG A 56 -2.37 -1.59 -1.24
CA ARG A 56 -3.79 -1.70 -1.58
C ARG A 56 -4.44 -2.92 -0.95
N ASP A 57 -3.74 -4.05 -0.88
CA ASP A 57 -4.20 -5.24 -0.15
C ASP A 57 -4.41 -4.95 1.35
N LEU A 58 -3.44 -4.31 2.00
CA LEU A 58 -3.56 -3.86 3.39
C LEU A 58 -4.78 -2.93 3.59
N THR A 59 -4.90 -1.89 2.77
CA THR A 59 -6.01 -0.93 2.91
C THR A 59 -7.37 -1.57 2.61
N GLY A 60 -7.42 -2.57 1.73
CA GLY A 60 -8.59 -3.41 1.53
C GLY A 60 -8.94 -4.27 2.75
N ALA A 61 -7.96 -4.84 3.44
CA ALA A 61 -8.17 -5.55 4.71
C ALA A 61 -8.71 -4.63 5.82
N LEU A 62 -8.31 -3.35 5.80
CA LEU A 62 -8.77 -2.33 6.75
C LEU A 62 -10.12 -1.68 6.36
N ALA A 63 -10.66 -1.96 5.16
CA ALA A 63 -11.81 -1.25 4.56
C ALA A 63 -13.16 -1.42 5.27
N GLY A 64 -13.22 -2.15 6.39
CA GLY A 64 -14.42 -2.29 7.21
C GLY A 64 -14.11 -2.38 8.70
N LEU A 65 -12.98 -1.80 9.12
CA LEU A 65 -12.57 -1.68 10.50
C LEU A 65 -13.33 -0.55 11.20
N ARG A 66 -13.60 -0.70 12.50
CA ARG A 66 -14.19 0.35 13.34
C ARG A 66 -13.11 0.84 14.30
N ASP A 67 -13.25 2.08 14.79
CA ASP A 67 -12.25 2.67 15.69
C ASP A 67 -12.00 1.80 16.93
N GLU A 68 -13.04 1.22 17.52
CA GLU A 68 -12.92 0.32 18.68
C GLU A 68 -12.18 -0.99 18.38
N ASP A 69 -12.05 -1.40 17.12
CA ASP A 69 -11.32 -2.61 16.75
C ASP A 69 -9.78 -2.39 16.80
N LEU A 70 -9.30 -1.14 16.76
CA LEU A 70 -7.87 -0.82 16.75
C LEU A 70 -7.15 -1.27 18.04
N ASP A 71 -7.82 -1.07 19.18
CA ASP A 71 -7.24 -1.23 20.51
C ASP A 71 -7.68 -2.52 21.22
N ARG A 72 -8.47 -3.35 20.53
CA ARG A 72 -8.86 -4.66 21.05
C ARG A 72 -7.66 -5.59 21.07
N VAL A 73 -7.20 -5.93 22.28
CA VAL A 73 -6.18 -6.95 22.50
C VAL A 73 -6.74 -8.31 22.05
N PRO A 74 -6.18 -8.94 21.02
CA PRO A 74 -6.78 -10.15 20.46
C PRO A 74 -6.60 -11.36 21.37
N ARG A 75 -5.42 -11.49 22.00
CA ARG A 75 -5.03 -12.56 22.93
C ARG A 75 -3.92 -12.08 23.84
N GLU A 76 -3.71 -12.77 24.95
CA GLU A 76 -2.55 -12.52 25.81
C GLU A 76 -1.24 -12.65 25.02
N GLY A 77 -0.37 -11.64 25.13
CA GLY A 77 0.92 -11.58 24.44
C GLY A 77 0.87 -11.19 22.96
N GLU A 78 -0.33 -10.96 22.38
CA GLU A 78 -0.49 -10.55 20.98
C GLU A 78 -0.82 -9.07 20.89
N TRP A 79 -0.30 -8.42 19.84
CA TRP A 79 -0.47 -6.98 19.63
C TRP A 79 -1.87 -6.63 19.12
N PRO A 80 -2.48 -5.54 19.64
CA PRO A 80 -3.66 -4.94 19.02
C PRO A 80 -3.31 -4.40 17.63
N LEU A 81 -4.34 -4.13 16.81
CA LEU A 81 -4.14 -3.67 15.43
C LEU A 81 -3.37 -2.34 15.39
N ARG A 82 -3.59 -1.42 16.33
CA ARG A 82 -2.86 -0.15 16.41
C ARG A 82 -1.35 -0.38 16.47
N ASP A 83 -0.89 -1.26 17.35
CA ASP A 83 0.52 -1.56 17.54
C ASP A 83 1.13 -2.23 16.30
N VAL A 84 0.39 -3.12 15.64
CA VAL A 84 0.81 -3.72 14.36
C VAL A 84 1.01 -2.64 13.29
N LEU A 85 0.04 -1.73 13.15
CA LEU A 85 0.07 -0.67 12.14
C LEU A 85 1.13 0.39 12.45
N GLU A 86 1.38 0.68 13.72
CA GLU A 86 2.45 1.57 14.18
C GLU A 86 3.82 0.97 13.89
N HIS A 87 3.99 -0.33 14.15
CA HIS A 87 5.19 -1.06 13.78
C HIS A 87 5.44 -1.04 12.27
N MET A 88 4.40 -1.27 11.45
CA MET A 88 4.47 -1.14 9.99
C MET A 88 4.93 0.25 9.59
N LEU A 89 4.29 1.30 10.11
CA LEU A 89 4.64 2.69 9.81
C LEU A 89 6.11 2.99 10.17
N GLY A 90 6.57 2.56 11.34
CA GLY A 90 7.97 2.70 11.74
C GLY A 90 8.94 2.01 10.78
N ALA A 91 8.59 0.83 10.25
CA ALA A 91 9.40 0.12 9.28
C ALA A 91 9.44 0.82 7.91
N GLU A 92 8.33 1.39 7.45
CA GLU A 92 8.27 2.17 6.20
C GLU A 92 9.26 3.35 6.24
N TYR A 93 9.21 4.16 7.30
CA TYR A 93 10.21 5.21 7.54
C TYR A 93 11.61 4.64 7.71
N GLY A 94 11.73 3.47 8.35
CA GLY A 94 12.93 2.67 8.48
C GLY A 94 13.65 2.46 7.16
N PHE A 95 12.99 1.75 6.24
CA PHE A 95 13.55 1.39 4.94
C PHE A 95 13.79 2.63 4.07
N LEU A 96 12.84 3.57 4.04
CA LEU A 96 12.98 4.80 3.26
C LEU A 96 14.23 5.58 3.70
N SER A 97 14.42 5.72 5.00
CA SER A 97 15.53 6.50 5.54
C SER A 97 16.91 5.96 5.15
N VAL A 98 17.12 4.65 5.19
CA VAL A 98 18.44 4.07 4.89
C VAL A 98 18.74 4.10 3.41
N ILE A 99 17.71 3.98 2.56
CA ILE A 99 17.85 4.16 1.10
C ILE A 99 18.24 5.60 0.78
N ARG A 100 17.49 6.57 1.33
CA ARG A 100 17.73 7.99 1.05
C ARG A 100 19.03 8.48 1.67
N TYR A 101 19.42 7.94 2.82
CA TYR A 101 20.70 8.27 3.44
C TYR A 101 21.89 7.76 2.61
N GLU A 102 21.82 6.53 2.09
CA GLU A 102 22.87 5.98 1.21
C GLU A 102 23.07 6.83 -0.06
N LEU A 103 22.01 7.46 -0.55
CA LEU A 103 22.04 8.35 -1.71
C LEU A 103 22.32 9.82 -1.36
N ALA A 104 22.43 10.15 -0.07
CA ALA A 104 22.54 11.53 0.37
C ALA A 104 23.93 12.11 0.03
N PRO A 105 24.01 13.31 -0.57
CA PRO A 105 25.29 13.91 -0.94
C PRO A 105 26.13 14.31 0.27
N ASP A 106 25.50 14.53 1.43
CA ASP A 106 26.14 14.87 2.69
C ASP A 106 26.51 13.64 3.55
N ARG A 107 26.29 12.42 3.05
CA ARG A 107 26.68 11.19 3.74
C ARG A 107 28.20 11.13 3.89
N PRO A 108 28.75 10.98 5.11
CA PRO A 108 30.18 10.78 5.31
C PRO A 108 30.69 9.54 4.54
N PRO A 109 31.90 9.61 3.95
CA PRO A 109 32.49 8.46 3.27
C PRO A 109 32.99 7.40 4.25
N ASP A 110 33.42 7.80 5.44
CA ASP A 110 33.84 6.89 6.50
C ASP A 110 32.62 6.12 7.07
N PRO A 111 32.64 4.77 7.13
CA PRO A 111 31.50 3.98 7.56
C PRO A 111 31.03 4.27 8.99
N LYS A 112 31.96 4.49 9.92
CA LYS A 112 31.63 4.73 11.33
C LYS A 112 31.00 6.11 11.49
N ALA A 113 31.57 7.14 10.85
CA ALA A 113 30.99 8.47 10.83
C ALA A 113 29.60 8.48 10.17
N ALA A 114 29.40 7.69 9.10
CA ALA A 114 28.09 7.55 8.46
C ALA A 114 27.06 6.89 9.39
N GLU A 115 27.45 5.84 10.12
CA GLU A 115 26.57 5.19 11.10
C GLU A 115 26.14 6.15 12.22
N GLU A 116 27.08 6.89 12.79
CA GLU A 116 26.80 7.89 13.83
C GLU A 116 25.90 9.04 13.31
N ARG A 117 26.07 9.42 12.03
CA ARG A 117 25.31 10.50 11.38
C ARG A 117 23.88 10.12 11.00
N LEU A 118 23.58 8.83 10.79
CA LEU A 118 22.25 8.37 10.37
C LEU A 118 21.14 8.81 11.34
N GLY A 119 21.40 8.77 12.65
CA GLY A 119 20.46 9.21 13.67
C GLY A 119 20.02 10.66 13.45
N PRO A 120 20.91 11.64 13.66
CA PRO A 120 20.62 13.07 13.44
C PRO A 120 20.08 13.37 12.04
N TRP A 121 20.60 12.70 11.00
CA TRP A 121 20.15 12.93 9.62
C TRP A 121 18.67 12.60 9.44
N ARG A 122 18.17 11.54 10.09
CA ARG A 122 16.76 11.17 10.07
C ARG A 122 15.88 12.20 10.75
N ASP A 123 16.36 12.82 11.82
CA ASP A 123 15.62 13.87 12.54
C ASP A 123 15.54 15.15 11.69
N GLU A 124 16.66 15.57 11.09
CA GLU A 124 16.75 16.77 10.24
C GLU A 124 15.89 16.68 8.98
N HIS A 125 15.83 15.51 8.34
CA HIS A 125 15.15 15.31 7.06
C HIS A 125 13.75 14.68 7.22
N GLY A 126 13.25 14.59 8.45
CA GLY A 126 11.91 14.10 8.75
C GLY A 126 11.70 12.63 8.39
N TYR A 127 12.73 11.79 8.46
CA TYR A 127 12.62 10.33 8.28
C TYR A 127 12.36 9.57 9.58
N ARG A 128 11.86 10.27 10.61
CA ARG A 128 11.20 9.67 11.77
C ARG A 128 9.73 9.55 11.49
N GLY A 129 9.20 8.33 11.60
CA GLY A 129 7.77 8.13 11.71
C GLY A 129 7.24 8.72 13.03
N PRO A 130 5.92 8.87 13.16
CA PRO A 130 5.32 9.24 14.43
C PRO A 130 5.68 8.20 15.50
N LYS A 131 5.86 8.66 16.74
CA LYS A 131 6.16 7.77 17.87
C LYS A 131 4.97 6.92 18.29
N THR A 132 3.76 7.41 18.04
CA THR A 132 2.49 6.78 18.36
C THR A 132 1.51 7.04 17.22
N LEU A 133 0.65 6.06 16.92
CA LEU A 133 -0.51 6.27 16.06
C LEU A 133 -1.73 6.64 16.89
N GLU A 134 -2.06 7.93 16.92
CA GLU A 134 -3.25 8.43 17.63
C GLU A 134 -4.49 8.45 16.74
N GLY A 135 -5.67 8.59 17.36
CA GLY A 135 -6.94 8.74 16.65
C GLY A 135 -7.58 7.43 16.19
N GLY A 136 -8.53 7.56 15.25
CA GLY A 136 -9.34 6.49 14.73
C GLY A 136 -8.78 5.85 13.45
N VAL A 137 -9.59 5.01 12.81
CA VAL A 137 -9.21 4.29 11.57
C VAL A 137 -8.86 5.27 10.44
N ALA A 138 -9.54 6.42 10.38
CA ALA A 138 -9.24 7.46 9.39
C ALA A 138 -7.83 8.04 9.56
N ASP A 139 -7.42 8.34 10.80
CA ASP A 139 -6.10 8.90 11.12
C ASP A 139 -4.99 7.90 10.80
N VAL A 140 -5.18 6.64 11.17
CA VAL A 140 -4.27 5.53 10.82
C VAL A 140 -4.11 5.40 9.31
N ARG A 141 -5.22 5.41 8.56
CA ARG A 141 -5.18 5.32 7.10
C ARG A 141 -4.48 6.51 6.46
N ASN A 142 -4.68 7.72 7.00
CA ASN A 142 -3.99 8.91 6.54
C ASN A 142 -2.48 8.82 6.79
N ALA A 143 -2.06 8.37 7.97
CA ALA A 143 -0.64 8.19 8.28
C ALA A 143 0.04 7.17 7.35
N LEU A 144 -0.62 6.04 7.08
CA LEU A 144 -0.14 5.05 6.11
C LEU A 144 -0.10 5.61 4.69
N TYR A 145 -1.11 6.37 4.28
CA TYR A 145 -1.18 7.01 2.97
C TYR A 145 -0.05 8.02 2.75
N GLU A 146 0.25 8.85 3.75
CA GLU A 146 1.29 9.87 3.66
C GLU A 146 2.68 9.26 3.49
N VAL A 147 3.04 8.25 4.30
CA VAL A 147 4.33 7.56 4.14
C VAL A 147 4.38 6.81 2.81
N HIS A 148 3.29 6.15 2.41
CA HIS A 148 3.22 5.42 1.17
C HIS A 148 3.47 6.33 -0.05
N ARG A 149 2.79 7.48 -0.09
CA ARG A 149 3.02 8.49 -1.14
C ARG A 149 4.42 9.05 -1.12
N ARG A 150 5.01 9.22 0.05
CA ARG A 150 6.39 9.68 0.19
C ARG A 150 7.35 8.64 -0.40
N VAL A 151 7.18 7.36 -0.09
CA VAL A 151 7.99 6.26 -0.64
C VAL A 151 7.89 6.23 -2.16
N LEU A 152 6.68 6.25 -2.73
CA LEU A 152 6.49 6.28 -4.19
C LEU A 152 7.18 7.48 -4.85
N ARG A 153 7.05 8.67 -4.24
CA ARG A 153 7.63 9.91 -4.78
C ARG A 153 9.15 9.93 -4.71
N GLU A 154 9.73 9.54 -3.58
CA GLU A 154 11.17 9.70 -3.33
C GLU A 154 12.02 8.56 -3.93
N LEU A 155 11.40 7.45 -4.32
CA LEU A 155 12.09 6.30 -4.89
C LEU A 155 11.73 6.04 -6.37
N GLY A 156 10.75 6.78 -6.93
CA GLY A 156 10.19 6.52 -8.26
C GLY A 156 11.13 6.83 -9.42
N ASP A 157 12.15 7.65 -9.20
CA ASP A 157 13.13 8.11 -10.18
C ASP A 157 14.51 7.46 -10.03
N LEU A 158 14.67 6.51 -9.10
CA LEU A 158 15.93 5.80 -8.91
C LEU A 158 16.35 5.07 -10.18
N THR A 159 17.63 5.21 -10.52
CA THR A 159 18.25 4.54 -11.65
C THR A 159 18.65 3.12 -11.30
N ASP A 160 18.86 2.28 -12.31
CA ASP A 160 19.35 0.92 -12.11
C ASP A 160 20.71 0.88 -11.38
N ALA A 161 21.54 1.92 -11.54
CA ALA A 161 22.81 2.06 -10.83
C ALA A 161 22.60 2.38 -9.34
N ASP A 162 21.62 3.23 -9.00
CA ASP A 162 21.26 3.50 -7.60
C ASP A 162 20.81 2.21 -6.90
N LEU A 163 20.04 1.37 -7.59
CA LEU A 163 19.52 0.12 -7.05
C LEU A 163 20.61 -0.90 -6.62
N GLU A 164 21.81 -0.79 -7.19
CA GLU A 164 22.96 -1.66 -6.87
C GLU A 164 23.80 -1.15 -5.70
N ARG A 165 23.59 0.09 -5.24
CA ARG A 165 24.30 0.62 -4.07
C ARG A 165 23.87 -0.12 -2.81
N ASN A 166 24.79 -0.29 -1.86
CA ASN A 166 24.52 -1.00 -0.62
C ASN A 166 24.12 -0.05 0.50
N ALA A 167 22.84 -0.10 0.90
CA ALA A 167 22.33 0.61 2.06
C ALA A 167 22.56 -0.22 3.34
N LEU A 168 23.28 0.36 4.29
CA LEU A 168 23.54 -0.21 5.61
C LEU A 168 22.29 -0.09 6.50
N PHE A 169 21.94 -1.19 7.16
CA PHE A 169 20.95 -1.22 8.24
C PHE A 169 21.39 -2.23 9.31
N TRP A 170 20.51 -2.56 10.26
CA TRP A 170 20.85 -3.45 11.39
C TRP A 170 21.28 -4.87 10.96
N ASP A 171 20.82 -5.35 9.82
CA ASP A 171 21.13 -6.66 9.21
C ASP A 171 22.32 -6.58 8.22
N GLY A 172 23.12 -5.52 8.31
CA GLY A 172 24.31 -5.28 7.49
C GLY A 172 24.00 -4.58 6.16
N PRO A 173 25.00 -4.48 5.25
CA PRO A 173 24.82 -3.86 3.95
C PRO A 173 24.01 -4.77 3.01
N LYS A 174 23.01 -4.20 2.33
CA LYS A 174 22.24 -4.87 1.27
C LYS A 174 21.98 -3.90 0.12
N PRO A 175 21.83 -4.39 -1.13
CA PRO A 175 21.47 -3.54 -2.27
C PRO A 175 20.19 -2.74 -2.01
N ILE A 176 20.10 -1.51 -2.54
CA ILE A 176 18.88 -0.69 -2.40
C ILE A 176 17.66 -1.43 -2.94
N ARG A 177 17.77 -2.18 -4.04
CA ARG A 177 16.67 -3.05 -4.52
C ARG A 177 16.15 -4.02 -3.46
N PHE A 178 17.04 -4.60 -2.64
CA PHE A 178 16.65 -5.49 -1.56
C PHE A 178 15.86 -4.71 -0.50
N ARG A 179 16.32 -3.51 -0.14
CA ARG A 179 15.60 -2.62 0.80
C ARG A 179 14.24 -2.19 0.24
N MET A 180 14.14 -1.94 -1.06
CA MET A 180 12.86 -1.61 -1.69
C MET A 180 11.88 -2.80 -1.63
N HIS A 181 12.33 -4.03 -1.85
CA HIS A 181 11.47 -5.22 -1.67
C HIS A 181 11.07 -5.46 -0.21
N ARG A 182 11.80 -4.91 0.77
CA ARG A 182 11.39 -5.00 2.17
C ARG A 182 10.08 -4.28 2.46
N PHE A 183 9.75 -3.20 1.75
CA PHE A 183 8.45 -2.53 1.88
C PHE A 183 7.31 -3.51 1.60
N GLU A 184 7.31 -4.14 0.42
CA GLU A 184 6.29 -5.13 0.04
C GLU A 184 6.27 -6.33 1.02
N ALA A 185 7.43 -6.95 1.25
CA ALA A 185 7.49 -8.17 2.06
C ALA A 185 7.04 -7.95 3.52
N HIS A 186 7.43 -6.82 4.11
CA HIS A 186 7.00 -6.44 5.46
C HIS A 186 5.52 -6.10 5.49
N MET A 187 5.02 -5.40 4.46
CA MET A 187 3.60 -5.10 4.35
C MET A 187 2.75 -6.37 4.28
N ILE A 188 3.10 -7.32 3.42
CA ILE A 188 2.41 -8.61 3.30
C ILE A 188 2.45 -9.38 4.63
N GLN A 189 3.62 -9.46 5.26
CA GLN A 189 3.78 -10.13 6.56
C GLN A 189 2.78 -9.60 7.59
N HIS A 190 2.63 -8.28 7.69
CA HIS A 190 1.76 -7.68 8.68
C HIS A 190 0.31 -7.55 8.23
N THR A 191 0.00 -7.56 6.93
CA THR A 191 -1.38 -7.78 6.46
C THR A 191 -1.88 -9.17 6.86
N VAL A 192 -1.04 -10.21 6.79
CA VAL A 192 -1.39 -11.54 7.34
C VAL A 192 -1.61 -11.48 8.85
N GLN A 193 -0.82 -10.70 9.58
CA GLN A 193 -1.04 -10.48 11.01
C GLN A 193 -2.37 -9.75 11.28
N VAL A 194 -2.72 -8.73 10.48
CA VAL A 194 -4.03 -8.05 10.54
C VAL A 194 -5.16 -9.06 10.33
N ASP A 195 -5.08 -9.91 9.30
CA ASP A 195 -6.09 -10.95 9.04
C ASP A 195 -6.26 -11.90 10.22
N LYS A 196 -5.14 -12.36 10.81
CA LYS A 196 -5.13 -13.20 12.02
C LYS A 196 -5.82 -12.49 13.18
N THR A 197 -5.48 -11.23 13.43
CA THR A 197 -6.04 -10.43 14.52
C THR A 197 -7.54 -10.20 14.33
N LEU A 198 -7.99 -9.89 13.11
CA LEU A 198 -9.42 -9.73 12.80
C LEU A 198 -10.23 -10.98 13.12
N VAL A 199 -9.71 -12.17 12.85
CA VAL A 199 -10.37 -13.43 13.24
C VAL A 199 -10.48 -13.54 14.76
N TRP A 200 -9.42 -13.20 15.50
CA TRP A 200 -9.39 -13.35 16.96
C TRP A 200 -10.26 -12.35 17.72
N ILE A 201 -10.55 -11.19 17.15
CA ILE A 201 -11.45 -10.19 17.77
C ILE A 201 -12.91 -10.30 17.28
N ASP A 202 -13.27 -11.46 16.69
CA ASP A 202 -14.59 -11.74 16.12
C ASP A 202 -15.01 -10.77 14.99
N ARG A 203 -14.02 -10.35 14.18
CA ARG A 203 -14.16 -9.44 13.03
C ARG A 203 -13.74 -10.06 11.71
N ALA A 204 -13.77 -11.40 11.61
CA ALA A 204 -13.44 -12.11 10.39
C ALA A 204 -14.18 -11.51 9.16
N PRO A 205 -13.50 -11.35 8.01
CA PRO A 205 -14.12 -10.71 6.85
C PRO A 205 -15.32 -11.51 6.35
N THR A 206 -16.37 -10.81 5.95
CA THR A 206 -17.50 -11.40 5.21
C THR A 206 -17.11 -11.57 3.75
N GLU A 207 -17.94 -12.27 2.96
CA GLU A 207 -17.78 -12.34 1.50
C GLU A 207 -17.67 -10.95 0.88
N ALA A 208 -18.52 -10.00 1.28
CA ALA A 208 -18.50 -8.63 0.77
C ALA A 208 -17.17 -7.93 1.06
N LYS A 209 -16.64 -8.08 2.28
CA LYS A 209 -15.33 -7.52 2.64
C LYS A 209 -14.20 -8.14 1.81
N ARG A 210 -14.27 -9.44 1.51
CA ARG A 210 -13.29 -10.10 0.63
C ARG A 210 -13.34 -9.56 -0.79
N LEU A 211 -14.53 -9.40 -1.37
CA LEU A 211 -14.69 -8.81 -2.71
C LEU A 211 -14.26 -7.34 -2.76
N VAL A 212 -14.55 -6.55 -1.71
CA VAL A 212 -14.03 -5.18 -1.60
C VAL A 212 -12.50 -5.17 -1.57
N ARG A 213 -11.86 -6.06 -0.81
CA ARG A 213 -10.39 -6.18 -0.79
C ARG A 213 -9.82 -6.53 -2.17
N VAL A 214 -10.49 -7.38 -2.94
CA VAL A 214 -10.13 -7.66 -4.34
C VAL A 214 -10.18 -6.40 -5.20
N LEU A 215 -11.22 -5.57 -5.06
CA LEU A 215 -11.30 -4.29 -5.78
C LEU A 215 -10.15 -3.34 -5.41
N TYR A 216 -9.79 -3.26 -4.13
CA TYR A 216 -8.64 -2.47 -3.70
C TYR A 216 -7.35 -2.98 -4.36
N ALA A 217 -7.11 -4.29 -4.35
CA ALA A 217 -5.93 -4.89 -4.98
C ALA A 217 -5.88 -4.60 -6.50
N ASP A 218 -7.00 -4.76 -7.22
CA ASP A 218 -7.05 -4.49 -8.66
C ASP A 218 -6.93 -2.99 -8.99
N LEU A 219 -7.30 -2.09 -8.07
CA LEU A 219 -7.07 -0.64 -8.20
C LEU A 219 -5.57 -0.29 -8.24
N ALA A 220 -4.71 -1.10 -7.62
CA ALA A 220 -3.27 -0.84 -7.57
C ALA A 220 -2.64 -0.70 -8.98
N ALA A 221 -3.07 -1.55 -9.92
CA ALA A 221 -2.55 -1.53 -11.28
C ALA A 221 -2.99 -0.27 -12.05
N VAL A 222 -4.19 0.25 -11.76
CA VAL A 222 -4.73 1.48 -12.37
C VAL A 222 -3.98 2.73 -11.86
N GLU A 223 -3.63 2.73 -10.57
CA GLU A 223 -2.99 3.86 -9.88
C GLU A 223 -1.48 3.96 -10.15
N MET A 224 -0.76 2.85 -10.25
CA MET A 224 0.69 2.88 -10.53
C MET A 224 1.06 3.40 -11.93
N LEU A 225 0.06 3.68 -12.76
CA LEU A 225 0.20 4.21 -14.11
C LEU A 225 -0.09 5.73 -14.17
N SER A 226 -0.16 6.45 -13.04
CA SER A 226 -0.84 7.77 -12.95
C SER A 226 0.02 9.01 -12.71
N SER A 227 1.33 9.02 -12.98
CA SER A 227 2.14 10.23 -12.72
C SER A 227 2.13 11.28 -13.84
N THR A 228 1.28 11.13 -14.85
CA THR A 228 1.10 12.11 -15.95
C THR A 228 -0.39 12.17 -16.32
N SER A 229 -0.85 13.23 -16.99
CA SER A 229 -2.22 13.36 -17.58
C SER A 229 -2.63 12.20 -18.52
N PHE A 230 -1.71 11.28 -18.74
CA PHE A 230 -1.89 9.98 -19.34
C PHE A 230 -2.98 9.15 -18.66
N GLY A 231 -3.97 8.71 -19.45
CA GLY A 231 -5.00 7.79 -19.00
C GLY A 231 -6.09 8.41 -18.12
N GLU A 232 -6.10 9.73 -17.94
CA GLU A 232 -7.10 10.44 -17.12
C GLU A 232 -8.52 10.23 -17.67
N LYS A 233 -8.71 10.43 -18.97
CA LYS A 233 -10.00 10.20 -19.65
C LYS A 233 -10.51 8.77 -19.46
N GLU A 234 -9.63 7.78 -19.59
CA GLU A 234 -9.97 6.37 -19.44
C GLU A 234 -10.35 6.02 -18.00
N ARG A 235 -9.66 6.62 -17.01
CA ARG A 235 -10.00 6.49 -15.59
C ARG A 235 -11.34 7.14 -15.28
N ASP A 236 -11.57 8.37 -15.75
CA ASP A 236 -12.83 9.09 -15.52
C ASP A 236 -14.03 8.34 -16.10
N ALA A 237 -13.87 7.76 -17.29
CA ALA A 237 -14.92 6.95 -17.91
C ALA A 237 -15.28 5.72 -17.05
N VAL A 238 -14.29 4.98 -16.57
CA VAL A 238 -14.52 3.80 -15.72
C VAL A 238 -15.03 4.19 -14.33
N ALA A 239 -14.51 5.26 -13.75
CA ALA A 239 -15.00 5.80 -12.48
C ALA A 239 -16.47 6.18 -12.58
N LYS A 240 -16.88 6.82 -13.68
CA LYS A 240 -18.29 7.11 -13.98
C LYS A 240 -19.11 5.83 -14.10
N THR A 241 -18.67 4.83 -14.87
CA THR A 241 -19.38 3.54 -14.99
C THR A 241 -19.58 2.86 -13.63
N ILE A 242 -18.56 2.85 -12.78
CA ILE A 242 -18.64 2.26 -11.43
C ILE A 242 -19.59 3.08 -10.53
N ALA A 243 -19.54 4.41 -10.62
CA ALA A 243 -20.42 5.29 -9.84
C ALA A 243 -21.89 5.16 -10.25
N ASP A 244 -22.18 5.13 -11.55
CA ASP A 244 -23.53 4.94 -12.09
C ASP A 244 -24.08 3.59 -11.62
N ARG A 245 -23.29 2.51 -11.67
CA ARG A 245 -23.65 1.18 -11.13
C ARG A 245 -23.90 1.19 -9.62
N ALA A 246 -23.08 1.93 -8.86
CA ALA A 246 -23.27 2.03 -7.41
C ALA A 246 -24.61 2.72 -7.05
N GLN A 247 -25.06 3.67 -7.87
CA GLN A 247 -26.36 4.33 -7.69
C GLN A 247 -27.56 3.40 -7.99
N GLU A 248 -27.41 2.42 -8.88
CA GLU A 248 -28.46 1.42 -9.15
C GLU A 248 -28.72 0.47 -7.97
N ILE A 249 -27.78 0.39 -7.03
CA ILE A 249 -27.76 -0.56 -5.92
C ILE A 249 -28.15 0.08 -4.57
N GLY A 250 -27.91 1.39 -4.44
CA GLY A 250 -28.22 2.21 -3.27
C GLY A 250 -29.71 2.43 -3.11
#